data_AF-A0A929GNU1-F1
#
_entry.id   AF-A0A929GNU1-F1
#
_cell.length_a   1.000
_cell.length_b   1.000
_cell.length_c   1.000
_cell.angle_alpha   90.00
_cell.angle_beta   90.00
_cell.angle_gamma   90.00
#
_symmetry.space_group_name_H-M   'P 1'
#
loop_
_entity.id
_entity.type
_entity.pdbx_description
1 polymer ?
#
loop_
_entity_poly.entity_id
_entity_poly.type
_entity_poly.pdbx_seq_one_letter_code
_entity_poly.pdbx_strand_id
1 'polypeptide(L)'
;MRIFIRLIILLIIFTVSEVKSQNRWVKVYHDETDAPMKYIVESYDKGYLLSGKHGANYSKYNWLIKTDINGEILWEKTIGDGIHTITMIEMVQNNEGAIYLCGGSRYVDPIGDPLIIKLDSCGEKEWCKIFYTQDNHDYSQSICLTPDQGCAVTLRYTNP
;
A
#
# COMPACT_ATOMS: atom_id res chain seq x y z
N MET A 1 26.12 34.77 -46.24
CA MET A 1 25.89 33.32 -46.04
C MET A 1 26.17 32.84 -44.60
N ARG A 2 27.32 33.17 -43.99
CA ARG A 2 27.69 32.72 -42.63
C ARG A 2 26.79 33.21 -41.48
N ILE A 3 26.21 34.41 -41.60
CA ILE A 3 25.30 34.99 -40.58
C ILE A 3 23.93 34.32 -40.58
N PHE A 4 23.40 33.98 -41.76
CA PHE A 4 22.12 33.28 -41.93
C PHE A 4 22.15 31.87 -41.31
N ILE A 5 23.26 31.15 -41.47
CA ILE A 5 23.46 29.81 -40.89
C ILE A 5 23.51 29.88 -39.36
N ARG A 6 24.15 30.91 -38.78
CA ARG A 6 24.17 31.11 -37.32
C ARG A 6 22.79 31.43 -36.74
N LEU A 7 21.98 32.21 -37.44
CA LEU A 7 20.61 32.54 -37.03
C LEU A 7 19.68 31.32 -37.05
N ILE A 8 19.81 30.45 -38.05
CA ILE A 8 19.02 29.21 -38.15
C ILE A 8 19.42 28.23 -37.03
N ILE A 9 20.71 28.09 -36.72
CA ILE A 9 21.19 27.22 -35.64
C ILE A 9 20.70 27.74 -34.27
N LEU A 10 20.73 29.05 -34.03
CA LEU A 10 20.18 29.66 -32.81
C LEU A 10 18.66 29.49 -32.70
N LEU A 11 17.92 29.57 -33.81
CA LEU A 11 16.46 29.33 -33.83
C LEU A 11 16.13 27.87 -33.52
N ILE A 12 16.90 26.92 -34.05
CA ILE A 12 16.73 25.49 -33.77
C ILE A 12 17.02 25.21 -32.27
N ILE A 13 18.08 25.78 -31.71
CA ILE A 13 18.41 25.65 -30.28
C ILE A 13 17.32 26.28 -29.40
N PHE A 14 16.71 27.39 -29.81
CA PHE A 14 15.60 28.02 -29.07
C PHE A 14 14.31 27.20 -29.16
N THR A 15 13.99 26.61 -30.31
CA THR A 15 12.83 25.70 -30.45
C THR A 15 13.01 24.37 -29.72
N VAL A 16 14.26 23.90 -29.54
CA VAL A 16 14.58 22.70 -28.74
C VAL A 16 14.57 22.99 -27.24
N SER A 17 14.59 24.26 -26.82
CA SER A 17 14.60 24.66 -25.41
C SER A 17 13.23 24.69 -24.72
N GLU A 18 12.14 24.42 -25.43
CA GLU A 18 10.87 24.00 -24.80
C GLU A 18 10.90 22.50 -24.45
N VAL A 19 11.97 22.06 -23.79
CA VAL A 19 11.90 20.82 -23.01
C VAL A 19 11.00 21.13 -21.84
N LYS A 20 9.71 20.79 -21.95
CA LYS A 20 8.86 20.69 -20.78
C LYS A 20 9.56 19.75 -19.81
N SER A 21 10.10 20.31 -18.73
CA SER A 21 10.42 19.55 -17.53
C SER A 21 9.11 19.00 -16.95
N GLN A 22 8.64 17.91 -17.54
CA GLN A 22 7.65 17.02 -16.97
C GLN A 22 8.18 15.60 -17.14
N ASN A 23 9.22 15.27 -16.40
CA ASN A 23 9.36 13.89 -15.92
C ASN A 23 8.21 13.67 -14.95
N ARG A 24 7.03 13.29 -15.46
CA ARG A 24 5.88 12.91 -14.65
C ARG A 24 5.68 11.41 -14.78
N TRP A 25 6.55 10.65 -14.11
CA TRP A 25 6.29 9.27 -13.68
C TRP A 25 5.27 9.24 -12.54
N VAL A 26 4.19 10.02 -12.66
CA VAL A 26 3.11 10.05 -11.69
C VAL A 26 2.02 9.17 -12.25
N LYS A 27 1.83 8.01 -11.62
CA LYS A 27 0.67 7.19 -11.86
C LYS A 27 -0.32 7.43 -10.73
N VAL A 28 -1.50 7.90 -11.10
CA VAL A 28 -2.61 8.14 -10.17
C VAL A 28 -3.53 6.94 -10.30
N TYR A 29 -3.80 6.28 -9.18
CA TYR A 29 -4.77 5.20 -9.10
C TYR A 29 -6.03 5.76 -8.46
N HIS A 30 -7.12 5.79 -9.23
CA HIS A 30 -8.46 6.28 -8.85
C HIS A 30 -8.54 7.76 -8.45
N ASP A 31 -9.73 8.23 -8.04
CA ASP A 31 -10.11 9.66 -7.94
C ASP A 31 -10.26 10.20 -6.50
N GLU A 32 -10.72 11.45 -6.37
CA GLU A 32 -10.76 12.28 -5.15
C GLU A 32 -11.54 11.68 -3.98
N THR A 33 -12.27 10.60 -4.22
CA THR A 33 -12.95 9.87 -3.15
C THR A 33 -11.99 8.96 -2.38
N ASP A 34 -10.83 8.57 -2.88
CA ASP A 34 -9.96 7.64 -2.16
C ASP A 34 -9.08 8.30 -1.10
N ALA A 35 -8.98 7.65 0.07
CA ALA A 35 -8.16 8.18 1.15
C ALA A 35 -6.66 7.97 0.83
N PRO A 36 -5.77 8.83 1.33
CA PRO A 36 -4.35 8.78 0.98
C PRO A 36 -3.73 7.39 1.24
N MET A 37 -2.91 6.97 0.28
CA MET A 37 -2.05 5.80 0.36
C MET A 37 -1.28 5.79 1.69
N LYS A 38 -1.38 4.70 2.45
CA LYS A 38 -0.73 4.56 3.75
C LYS A 38 0.65 3.92 3.63
N TYR A 39 0.80 2.92 2.75
CA TYR A 39 2.08 2.22 2.53
C TYR A 39 2.29 1.87 1.07
N ILE A 40 3.55 1.86 0.65
CA ILE A 40 4.02 1.33 -0.63
C ILE A 40 5.29 0.51 -0.36
N VAL A 41 5.38 -0.65 -1.00
CA VAL A 41 6.57 -1.51 -0.96
C VAL A 41 6.85 -2.08 -2.36
N GLU A 42 8.12 -2.25 -2.70
CA GLU A 42 8.52 -3.01 -3.89
C GLU A 42 8.12 -4.48 -3.68
N SER A 43 7.48 -5.06 -4.68
CA SER A 43 7.00 -6.43 -4.64
C SER A 43 8.07 -7.43 -5.08
N TYR A 44 7.93 -8.70 -4.70
CA TYR A 44 8.84 -9.81 -5.05
C TYR A 44 9.16 -9.93 -6.55
N ASP A 45 8.23 -9.50 -7.40
CA ASP A 45 8.27 -9.53 -8.87
C ASP A 45 8.68 -8.19 -9.49
N LYS A 46 9.27 -7.28 -8.71
CA LYS A 46 9.67 -5.92 -9.13
C LYS A 46 8.51 -4.97 -9.43
N GLY A 47 7.27 -5.38 -9.24
CA GLY A 47 6.15 -4.46 -9.21
C GLY A 47 6.06 -3.69 -7.90
N TYR A 48 4.90 -3.08 -7.63
CA TYR A 48 4.63 -2.39 -6.38
C TYR A 48 3.40 -2.98 -5.70
N LEU A 49 3.44 -3.04 -4.38
CA LEU A 49 2.28 -3.34 -3.55
C LEU A 49 1.97 -2.08 -2.74
N LEU A 50 0.76 -1.58 -2.93
CA LEU A 50 0.31 -0.34 -2.35
C LEU A 50 -0.90 -0.59 -1.46
N SER A 51 -1.08 0.27 -0.47
CA SER A 51 -2.21 0.18 0.42
C SER A 51 -2.80 1.54 0.78
N GLY A 52 -4.12 1.60 0.92
CA GLY A 52 -4.87 2.81 1.24
C GLY A 52 -6.24 2.47 1.81
N LYS A 53 -7.21 3.38 1.64
CA LYS A 53 -8.61 3.14 1.99
C LYS A 53 -9.48 3.53 0.80
N HIS A 54 -10.48 2.70 0.51
CA HIS A 54 -11.34 2.86 -0.66
C HIS A 54 -12.82 2.73 -0.27
N GLY A 55 -13.67 3.53 -0.92
CA GLY A 55 -15.13 3.51 -0.77
C GLY A 55 -15.69 4.34 0.39
N ALA A 56 -17.00 4.60 0.36
CA ALA A 56 -17.70 5.55 1.24
C ALA A 56 -17.51 5.35 2.76
N ASN A 57 -17.08 4.15 3.19
CA ASN A 57 -16.79 3.81 4.58
C ASN A 57 -15.29 3.54 4.79
N TYR A 58 -14.43 4.52 4.51
CA TYR A 58 -12.96 4.39 4.57
C TYR A 58 -12.41 3.83 5.89
N SER A 59 -13.11 3.95 7.02
CA SER A 59 -12.69 3.35 8.28
C SER A 59 -12.83 1.82 8.30
N LYS A 60 -13.70 1.25 7.48
CA LYS A 60 -14.00 -0.20 7.45
C LYS A 60 -13.26 -0.95 6.36
N TYR A 61 -12.87 -0.25 5.29
CA TYR A 61 -12.23 -0.84 4.14
C TYR A 61 -10.77 -0.41 4.05
N ASN A 62 -9.87 -1.39 4.06
CA ASN A 62 -8.49 -1.18 3.66
C ASN A 62 -8.35 -1.70 2.23
N TRP A 63 -7.60 -1.00 1.41
CA TRP A 63 -7.52 -1.30 0.00
C TRP A 63 -6.07 -1.61 -0.38
N LEU A 64 -5.87 -2.65 -1.16
CA LEU A 64 -4.56 -3.10 -1.63
C LEU A 64 -4.55 -3.08 -3.15
N ILE A 65 -3.48 -2.53 -3.71
CA ILE A 65 -3.23 -2.52 -5.15
C ILE A 65 -1.91 -3.24 -5.38
N LYS A 66 -1.90 -4.17 -6.32
CA LYS A 66 -0.68 -4.73 -6.88
C LYS A 66 -0.49 -4.22 -8.29
N THR A 67 0.72 -3.81 -8.61
CA THR A 67 1.10 -3.39 -9.95
C THR A 67 2.25 -4.22 -10.50
N ASP A 68 2.48 -4.13 -11.80
CA ASP A 68 3.75 -4.52 -12.43
C ASP A 68 4.83 -3.45 -12.21
N ILE A 69 6.02 -3.67 -12.79
CA ILE A 69 7.17 -2.74 -12.76
C ILE A 69 6.89 -1.39 -13.44
N ASN A 70 5.94 -1.34 -14.36
CA ASN A 70 5.53 -0.12 -15.07
C ASN A 70 4.39 0.62 -14.33
N GLY A 71 3.93 0.07 -13.20
CA GLY A 71 2.79 0.58 -12.45
C GLY A 71 1.43 0.19 -13.07
N GLU A 72 1.34 -0.73 -14.02
CA GLU A 72 0.05 -1.27 -14.46
C GLU A 72 -0.56 -2.14 -13.37
N ILE A 73 -1.84 -1.93 -13.06
CA ILE A 73 -2.55 -2.69 -12.04
C ILE A 73 -2.67 -4.15 -12.49
N LEU A 74 -2.17 -5.06 -11.67
CA LEU A 74 -2.35 -6.50 -11.82
C LEU A 74 -3.60 -6.98 -11.09
N TRP A 75 -3.82 -6.48 -9.86
CA TRP A 75 -5.03 -6.75 -9.09
C TRP A 75 -5.26 -5.69 -8.02
N GLU A 76 -6.51 -5.63 -7.55
CA GLU A 76 -6.94 -4.76 -6.45
C GLU A 76 -7.83 -5.56 -5.49
N LYS A 77 -7.67 -5.36 -4.19
CA LYS A 77 -8.40 -6.08 -3.14
C LYS A 77 -8.86 -5.14 -2.05
N THR A 78 -10.09 -5.35 -1.59
CA THR A 78 -10.60 -4.71 -0.38
C THR A 78 -10.52 -5.70 0.78
N ILE A 79 -9.85 -5.29 1.86
CA ILE A 79 -9.69 -6.04 3.09
C ILE A 79 -10.67 -5.49 4.13
N GLY A 80 -11.60 -6.36 4.55
CA GLY A 80 -12.66 -6.08 5.51
C GLY A 80 -13.96 -6.77 5.11
N ASP A 81 -14.91 -6.79 6.03
CA ASP A 81 -16.25 -7.35 5.81
C ASP A 81 -17.33 -6.26 5.58
N GLY A 82 -16.93 -4.99 5.59
CA GLY A 82 -17.83 -3.83 5.46
C GLY A 82 -18.68 -3.52 6.69
N ILE A 83 -18.58 -4.34 7.72
CA ILE A 83 -19.34 -4.18 8.96
C ILE A 83 -18.43 -3.63 10.04
N HIS A 84 -17.30 -4.28 10.27
CA HIS A 84 -16.36 -3.96 11.34
C HIS A 84 -15.26 -3.02 10.85
N THR A 85 -14.76 -2.21 11.78
CA THR A 85 -13.61 -1.33 11.52
C THR A 85 -12.33 -2.16 11.61
N ILE A 86 -11.58 -2.22 10.53
CA ILE A 86 -10.23 -2.78 10.49
C ILE A 86 -9.28 -1.62 10.20
N THR A 87 -8.29 -1.44 11.07
CA THR A 87 -7.22 -0.45 10.85
C THR A 87 -5.94 -1.19 10.53
N MET A 88 -5.52 -1.17 9.28
CA MET A 88 -4.23 -1.73 8.90
C MET A 88 -3.09 -0.77 9.28
N ILE A 89 -2.04 -1.30 9.89
CA ILE A 89 -0.90 -0.56 10.44
C ILE A 89 0.36 -0.78 9.65
N GLU A 90 0.69 -1.98 9.21
CA GLU A 90 1.89 -2.21 8.40
C GLU A 90 1.69 -3.44 7.50
N MET A 91 2.45 -3.51 6.41
CA MET A 91 2.40 -4.57 5.42
C MET A 91 3.82 -4.98 5.02
N VAL A 92 4.07 -6.28 4.94
CA VAL A 92 5.31 -6.86 4.42
C VAL A 92 5.00 -7.99 3.44
N GLN A 93 5.90 -8.25 2.50
CA GLN A 93 5.75 -9.32 1.51
C GLN A 93 7.02 -10.15 1.42
N ASN A 94 6.89 -11.48 1.47
CA ASN A 94 8.02 -12.38 1.33
C ASN A 94 8.42 -12.62 -0.14
N ASN A 95 9.53 -13.34 -0.36
CA ASN A 95 10.05 -13.58 -1.71
C ASN A 95 9.22 -14.57 -2.54
N GLU A 96 8.23 -15.23 -1.92
CA GLU A 96 7.26 -16.12 -2.57
C GLU A 96 5.97 -15.38 -2.95
N GLY A 97 5.88 -14.10 -2.61
CA GLY A 97 4.74 -13.23 -2.89
C GLY A 97 3.65 -13.24 -1.83
N ALA A 98 3.79 -14.00 -0.73
CA ALA A 98 2.84 -13.97 0.37
C ALA A 98 2.90 -12.63 1.10
N ILE A 99 1.73 -12.07 1.40
CA ILE A 99 1.56 -10.74 1.97
C ILE A 99 1.09 -10.89 3.41
N TYR A 100 1.77 -10.21 4.32
CA TYR A 100 1.39 -10.17 5.74
C TYR A 100 1.00 -8.74 6.12
N LEU A 101 -0.15 -8.61 6.76
CA LEU A 101 -0.70 -7.35 7.25
C LEU A 101 -0.82 -7.43 8.76
N CYS A 102 -0.47 -6.36 9.46
CA CYS A 102 -0.82 -6.19 10.86
C CYS A 102 -1.72 -4.97 11.05
N GLY A 103 -2.57 -5.00 12.08
CA GLY A 103 -3.46 -3.91 12.40
C GLY A 103 -4.26 -4.11 13.69
N GLY A 104 -5.38 -3.40 13.78
CA GLY A 104 -6.41 -3.59 14.79
C GLY A 104 -7.76 -3.91 14.18
N SER A 105 -8.58 -4.71 14.87
CA SER A 105 -9.92 -5.10 14.46
C SER A 105 -10.91 -4.82 15.57
N ARG A 106 -12.02 -4.14 15.27
CA ARG A 106 -13.15 -3.96 16.19
C ARG A 106 -14.23 -5.02 16.00
N TYR A 107 -13.81 -6.25 15.69
CA TYR A 107 -14.72 -7.37 15.43
C TYR A 107 -15.24 -7.99 16.73
N VAL A 108 -14.37 -8.18 17.72
CA VAL A 108 -14.75 -8.79 19.01
C VAL A 108 -15.04 -7.71 20.05
N ASP A 109 -14.19 -6.69 20.17
CA ASP A 109 -14.36 -5.55 21.08
C ASP A 109 -14.51 -4.22 20.31
N PRO A 110 -15.44 -3.31 20.67
CA PRO A 110 -15.49 -1.95 20.15
C PRO A 110 -14.20 -1.12 20.31
N ILE A 111 -13.34 -1.46 21.28
CA ILE A 111 -12.05 -0.80 21.53
C ILE A 111 -11.03 -1.16 20.44
N GLY A 112 -10.95 -2.45 20.10
CA GLY A 112 -10.16 -3.02 19.03
C GLY A 112 -9.07 -3.97 19.53
N ASP A 113 -8.93 -5.11 18.86
CA ASP A 113 -7.94 -6.15 19.15
C ASP A 113 -6.85 -6.20 18.07
N PRO A 114 -5.60 -6.55 18.41
CA PRO A 114 -4.59 -6.80 17.42
C PRO A 114 -4.99 -7.87 16.39
N LEU A 115 -4.70 -7.59 15.13
CA LEU A 115 -5.05 -8.42 13.98
C LEU A 115 -3.81 -8.69 13.13
N ILE A 116 -3.66 -9.94 12.68
CA ILE A 116 -2.71 -10.31 11.64
C ILE A 116 -3.48 -11.03 10.52
N ILE A 117 -3.23 -10.65 9.27
CA ILE A 117 -3.79 -11.30 8.08
C ILE A 117 -2.63 -11.76 7.20
N LYS A 118 -2.74 -12.98 6.65
CA LYS A 118 -1.92 -13.43 5.53
C LYS A 118 -2.75 -13.57 4.27
N LEU A 119 -2.24 -13.04 3.18
CA LEU A 119 -2.75 -13.22 1.83
C LEU A 119 -1.73 -13.98 0.97
N ASP A 120 -2.22 -14.66 -0.06
CA ASP A 120 -1.38 -15.19 -1.13
C ASP A 120 -0.92 -14.08 -2.10
N SER A 121 -0.15 -14.46 -3.13
CA SER A 121 0.39 -13.53 -4.13
C SER A 121 -0.67 -12.91 -5.05
N CYS A 122 -1.88 -13.50 -5.09
CA CYS A 122 -3.05 -12.98 -5.78
C CYS A 122 -3.91 -12.07 -4.88
N GLY A 123 -3.49 -11.87 -3.63
CA GLY A 123 -4.20 -11.08 -2.64
C GLY A 123 -5.40 -11.79 -2.01
N GLU A 124 -5.52 -13.11 -2.17
CA GLU A 124 -6.57 -13.90 -1.53
C GLU A 124 -6.18 -14.26 -0.10
N LYS A 125 -7.15 -14.19 0.82
CA LYS A 125 -6.91 -14.46 2.24
C LYS A 125 -6.66 -15.93 2.50
N GLU A 126 -5.45 -16.26 2.95
CA GLU A 126 -5.12 -17.60 3.43
C GLU A 126 -5.56 -17.79 4.89
N TRP A 127 -5.23 -16.84 5.76
CA TRP A 127 -5.66 -16.87 7.15
C TRP A 127 -5.73 -15.49 7.80
N CYS A 128 -6.43 -15.42 8.92
CA CYS A 128 -6.62 -14.24 9.73
C CYS A 128 -6.60 -14.64 11.21
N LYS A 129 -5.84 -13.93 12.03
CA LYS A 129 -5.75 -14.17 13.48
C LYS A 129 -5.97 -12.87 14.24
N ILE A 130 -6.92 -12.91 15.17
CA ILE A 130 -7.23 -11.83 16.10
C ILE A 130 -6.73 -12.26 17.49
N PHE A 131 -6.00 -11.39 18.16
CA PHE A 131 -5.47 -11.63 19.50
C PHE A 131 -6.35 -10.88 20.48
N TYR A 132 -7.37 -11.57 21.00
CA TYR A 132 -8.31 -10.95 21.92
C TYR A 132 -7.65 -10.50 23.22
N THR A 133 -7.92 -9.25 23.59
CA THR A 133 -7.42 -8.62 24.81
C THR A 133 -8.59 -7.95 25.52
N GLN A 134 -8.91 -8.40 26.73
CA GLN A 134 -10.09 -7.93 27.44
C GLN A 134 -9.94 -6.46 27.90
N ASP A 135 -10.92 -5.63 27.55
CA ASP A 135 -11.15 -4.27 28.06
C ASP A 135 -9.96 -3.29 27.89
N ASN A 136 -9.09 -3.51 26.89
CA ASN A 136 -7.88 -2.71 26.68
C ASN A 136 -7.71 -2.21 25.23
N HIS A 137 -7.08 -1.04 25.10
CA HIS A 137 -6.75 -0.42 23.81
C HIS A 137 -5.47 -1.03 23.22
N ASP A 138 -5.60 -2.25 22.69
CA ASP A 138 -4.47 -3.00 22.17
C ASP A 138 -4.45 -3.04 20.64
N TYR A 139 -3.25 -2.96 20.08
CA TYR A 139 -3.06 -2.99 18.63
C TYR A 139 -1.65 -3.45 18.28
N SER A 140 -1.49 -4.08 17.12
CA SER A 140 -0.17 -4.36 16.59
C SER A 140 0.54 -3.07 16.22
N GLN A 141 1.84 -2.98 16.47
CA GLN A 141 2.63 -1.77 16.18
C GLN A 141 3.42 -1.93 14.89
N SER A 142 4.01 -3.11 14.68
CA SER A 142 4.86 -3.38 13.53
C SER A 142 4.90 -4.87 13.22
N ILE A 143 5.19 -5.19 11.97
CA ILE A 143 5.40 -6.54 11.45
C ILE A 143 6.69 -6.60 10.64
N CYS A 144 7.45 -7.68 10.79
CA CYS A 144 8.59 -7.97 9.94
C CYS A 144 8.60 -9.42 9.50
N LEU A 145 9.33 -9.71 8.43
CA LEU A 145 9.53 -11.07 7.94
C LEU A 145 10.55 -11.81 8.78
N THR A 146 10.35 -13.12 8.90
CA THR A 146 11.32 -14.05 9.51
C THR A 146 12.07 -14.82 8.40
N PRO A 147 13.29 -15.34 8.67
CA PRO A 147 14.07 -16.08 7.67
C PRO A 147 13.39 -17.34 7.13
N ASP A 148 12.42 -17.89 7.84
CA ASP A 148 11.61 -19.05 7.46
C ASP A 148 10.37 -18.67 6.64
N GLN A 149 10.36 -17.48 6.02
CA GLN A 149 9.27 -16.92 5.21
C GLN A 149 7.97 -16.60 5.99
N GLY A 150 7.98 -16.68 7.31
CA GLY A 150 6.90 -16.26 8.18
C GLY A 150 6.92 -14.76 8.52
N CYS A 151 6.30 -14.41 9.65
CA CYS A 151 6.32 -13.05 10.18
C CYS A 151 6.47 -13.01 11.71
N ALA A 152 7.09 -11.96 12.22
CA ALA A 152 7.06 -11.57 13.63
C ALA A 152 6.30 -10.24 13.77
N VAL A 153 5.48 -10.11 14.82
CA VAL A 153 4.65 -8.94 15.05
C VAL A 153 4.87 -8.43 16.47
N THR A 154 5.01 -7.12 16.62
CA THR A 154 5.03 -6.46 17.93
C THR A 154 3.63 -6.00 18.27
N LEU A 155 3.19 -6.29 19.49
CA LEU A 155 1.89 -5.90 20.01
C LEU A 155 2.09 -4.88 21.12
N ARG A 156 1.28 -3.81 21.11
CA ARG A 156 1.11 -3.00 22.32
C ARG A 156 0.02 -3.67 23.14
N TYR A 157 0.38 -4.01 24.37
CA TYR A 157 -0.52 -4.53 25.37
C TYR A 157 -0.54 -3.55 26.55
N THR A 158 -1.71 -3.03 26.87
CA THR A 158 -1.96 -2.25 28.07
C THR A 158 -2.54 -3.18 29.13
N ASN A 159 -1.86 -3.33 30.27
CA ASN A 159 -2.48 -3.99 31.43
C ASN A 159 -3.39 -2.98 32.15
N PRO A 160 -4.52 -3.44 32.72
CA PRO A 160 -5.34 -2.62 33.61
C PRO A 160 -4.60 -2.25 34.90
#